data_AF-A0A921TCE5-F1
#
_entry.id   AF-A0A921TCE5-F1
#
_cell.length_a   1.000
_cell.length_b   1.000
_cell.length_c   1.000
_cell.angle_alpha   90.00
_cell.angle_beta   90.00
_cell.angle_gamma   90.00
#
_symmetry.space_group_name_H-M   'P 1'
#
loop_
_entity.id
_entity.type
_entity.pdbx_description
1 polymer ?
#
loop_
_entity_poly.entity_id
_entity_poly.type
_entity_poly.pdbx_seq_one_letter_code
_entity_poly.pdbx_strand_id
1 'polypeptide(L)'
;MKPQAPTLHDDFDALFLDAEEVGQSSEEDLWFLPGPMEEEPDYLPPGPRTEPRETEVLDDWRKAEAGLAARLASVAGRVGALHDRLKRGPEGWRHRLALIEAADLSWFVGDHIGPDRLALWISMRLSGVQEDTAALARVGWAVRRLSGGPGPEVDLSAFLDCRDPENLGDDAEPFMNRASGWLDLMARAVDLHPISRACMGFHLWNLAGLGQHGDGMEAAVTAARIAAGAGRGAVFVPLAMGGSGGLRAGGPPADRLSRWLDGMMIASLSAMRHLDDIEAWAMRADTEMAPLSGKTPPALRAVLIEWPLVSAPMTEILTGASRAAVQRNLSWLEARGLIREVTGQGRYRMWRATI
;
A
#
# COMPACT_ATOMS: atom_id res chain seq x y z
N MET A 1 43.32 82.93 0.74
CA MET A 1 44.79 82.98 0.78
C MET A 1 45.31 81.54 0.70
N LYS A 2 46.09 81.19 -0.32
CA LYS A 2 47.00 80.02 -0.28
C LYS A 2 48.43 80.56 -0.09
N PRO A 3 49.24 79.89 0.74
CA PRO A 3 50.50 79.33 0.24
C PRO A 3 50.67 77.87 0.74
N GLN A 4 51.06 76.91 -0.12
CA GLN A 4 52.44 76.55 -0.51
C GLN A 4 53.27 75.87 0.61
N ALA A 5 53.50 74.57 0.41
CA ALA A 5 54.52 73.70 1.04
C ALA A 5 55.95 74.16 0.60
N PRO A 6 57.12 73.68 1.15
CA PRO A 6 57.46 72.25 1.29
C PRO A 6 58.56 71.78 2.32
N THR A 7 58.62 70.46 2.52
CA THR A 7 59.77 69.51 2.70
C THR A 7 61.01 69.81 3.57
N LEU A 8 61.36 68.84 4.44
CA LEU A 8 62.60 68.00 4.50
C LEU A 8 62.54 67.11 5.78
N HIS A 9 62.44 65.77 5.72
CA HIS A 9 63.53 64.77 5.91
C HIS A 9 64.49 65.11 7.06
N ASP A 10 64.83 64.26 8.03
CA ASP A 10 64.63 62.82 8.30
C ASP A 10 65.01 62.58 9.80
N ASP A 11 64.97 61.34 10.25
CA ASP A 11 65.55 60.78 11.50
C ASP A 11 64.62 60.54 12.72
N PHE A 12 64.04 59.33 12.70
CA PHE A 12 63.94 58.34 13.78
C PHE A 12 64.30 58.77 15.21
N ASP A 13 63.35 58.69 16.15
CA ASP A 13 63.17 57.47 16.96
C ASP A 13 61.98 57.62 17.94
N ALA A 14 61.47 56.45 18.37
CA ALA A 14 60.47 56.22 19.41
C ALA A 14 58.98 56.36 19.03
N LEU A 15 58.50 55.33 18.32
CA LEU A 15 57.11 54.88 18.34
C LEU A 15 56.70 54.46 19.76
N PHE A 16 55.86 55.26 20.40
CA PHE A 16 54.92 54.80 21.43
C PHE A 16 53.52 55.03 20.88
N LEU A 17 52.97 54.01 20.22
CA LEU A 17 51.57 53.95 19.84
C LEU A 17 50.85 53.00 20.78
N ASP A 18 49.71 53.51 21.26
CA ASP A 18 48.80 52.90 22.19
C ASP A 18 48.45 51.46 21.84
N ALA A 19 48.43 50.63 22.88
CA ALA A 19 47.90 49.28 22.83
C ALA A 19 46.39 49.33 22.59
N GLU A 20 45.98 49.15 21.33
CA GLU A 20 44.70 48.50 21.05
C GLU A 20 44.81 47.06 21.57
N GLU A 21 44.05 46.75 22.61
CA GLU A 21 43.75 45.40 23.05
C GLU A 21 43.20 44.60 21.85
N VAL A 22 44.09 43.93 21.14
CA VAL A 22 43.73 42.77 20.31
C VAL A 22 43.30 41.70 21.30
N GLY A 23 41.99 41.58 21.52
CA GLY A 23 41.40 40.49 22.27
C GLY A 23 41.99 39.18 21.75
N GLN A 24 42.70 38.46 22.63
CA GLN A 24 43.24 37.14 22.35
C GLN A 24 42.05 36.26 21.93
N SER A 25 41.94 35.96 20.64
CA SER A 25 41.08 34.88 20.17
C SER A 25 41.56 33.62 20.89
N SER A 26 40.73 33.05 21.77
CA SER A 26 41.03 31.79 22.43
C SER A 26 41.38 30.75 21.36
N GLU A 27 42.46 30.00 21.56
CA GLU A 27 42.93 28.95 20.64
C GLU A 27 41.85 27.90 20.29
N GLU A 28 40.74 27.89 21.02
CA GLU A 28 39.53 27.07 20.79
C GLU A 28 38.68 27.50 19.58
N ASP A 29 38.87 28.70 19.01
CA ASP A 29 38.08 29.21 17.87
C ASP A 29 38.89 29.29 16.57
N LEU A 30 39.97 28.52 16.48
CA LEU A 30 40.77 28.34 15.28
C LEU A 30 40.22 27.15 14.49
N TRP A 31 39.25 27.39 13.62
CA TRP A 31 38.58 26.37 12.79
C TRP A 31 39.51 25.50 11.93
N PHE A 32 40.79 25.87 11.83
CA PHE A 32 41.83 25.17 11.09
C PHE A 32 42.67 24.21 11.96
N LEU A 33 42.54 24.25 13.29
CA LEU A 33 43.18 23.26 14.16
C LEU A 33 42.29 22.00 14.24
N PRO A 34 42.86 20.79 14.12
CA PRO A 34 42.11 19.58 14.38
C PRO A 34 41.55 19.64 15.81
N GLY A 35 40.24 19.41 15.95
CA GLY A 35 39.57 19.44 17.23
C GLY A 35 40.19 18.47 18.24
N PRO A 36 39.92 18.64 19.55
CA PRO A 36 40.37 17.68 20.56
C PRO A 36 39.99 16.26 20.13
N MET A 37 40.89 15.29 20.34
CA MET A 37 40.62 13.89 19.99
C MET A 37 39.26 13.48 20.56
N GLU A 38 38.28 13.29 19.68
CA GLU A 38 37.02 12.65 20.03
C GLU A 38 37.36 11.26 20.61
N GLU A 39 36.69 10.87 21.69
CA GLU A 39 36.79 9.49 22.19
C GLU A 39 36.62 8.54 21.00
N GLU A 40 37.60 7.66 20.79
CA GLU A 40 37.59 6.70 19.68
C GLU A 40 36.19 6.05 19.64
N PRO A 41 35.41 6.27 18.56
CA PRO A 41 34.09 5.68 18.48
C PRO A 41 34.27 4.17 18.59
N ASP A 42 33.48 3.54 19.46
CA ASP A 42 33.57 2.11 19.69
C ASP A 42 33.40 1.37 18.35
N TYR A 43 34.53 0.94 17.77
CA TYR A 43 34.59 0.24 16.49
C TYR A 43 34.18 -1.22 16.64
N LEU A 44 33.77 -1.64 17.83
CA LEU A 44 33.21 -2.96 18.01
C LEU A 44 31.89 -3.04 17.22
N PRO A 45 31.76 -4.03 16.32
CA PRO A 45 30.45 -4.32 15.74
C PRO A 45 29.48 -4.56 16.89
N PRO A 46 28.25 -4.01 16.83
CA PRO A 46 27.27 -4.22 17.88
C PRO A 46 27.18 -5.71 18.19
N GLY A 47 27.42 -6.07 19.45
CA GLY A 47 27.41 -7.46 19.89
C GLY A 47 26.10 -8.14 19.49
N PRO A 48 26.10 -9.49 19.37
CA PRO A 48 24.92 -10.24 18.95
C PRO A 48 23.73 -9.82 19.82
N ARG A 49 22.77 -9.14 19.21
CA ARG A 49 21.52 -8.75 19.89
C ARG A 49 20.89 -10.04 20.36
N THR A 50 20.67 -10.17 21.67
CA THR A 50 19.86 -11.27 22.19
C THR A 50 18.52 -11.22 21.48
N GLU A 51 18.20 -12.26 20.71
CA GLU A 51 16.90 -12.38 20.07
C GLU A 51 15.84 -12.37 21.18
N PRO A 52 14.87 -11.43 21.15
CA PRO A 52 13.81 -11.39 22.14
C PRO A 52 13.10 -12.74 22.16
N ARG A 53 12.77 -13.24 23.36
CA ARG A 53 12.01 -14.49 23.45
C ARG A 53 10.64 -14.28 22.80
N GLU A 54 10.13 -15.27 22.08
CA GLU A 54 8.81 -15.18 21.41
C GLU A 54 7.67 -14.76 22.36
N THR A 55 7.77 -15.10 23.65
CA THR A 55 6.83 -14.66 24.68
C THR A 55 6.86 -13.15 24.93
N GLU A 56 8.06 -12.55 24.92
CA GLU A 56 8.26 -11.11 25.10
C GLU A 56 7.68 -10.32 23.91
N VAL A 57 7.84 -10.86 22.69
CA VAL A 57 7.25 -10.29 21.47
C VAL A 57 5.72 -10.21 21.61
N LEU A 58 5.06 -11.30 22.01
CA LEU A 58 3.60 -11.33 22.16
C LEU A 58 3.09 -10.38 23.25
N ASP A 59 3.81 -10.26 24.36
CA ASP A 59 3.41 -9.37 25.47
C ASP A 59 3.46 -7.90 25.08
N ASP A 60 4.44 -7.49 24.25
CA ASP A 60 4.49 -6.13 23.75
C ASP A 60 3.35 -5.81 22.77
N TRP A 61 2.92 -6.78 21.95
CA TRP A 61 1.73 -6.63 21.12
C TRP A 61 0.44 -6.57 21.94
N ARG A 62 0.31 -7.36 23.01
CA ARG A 62 -0.84 -7.28 23.94
C ARG A 62 -0.90 -5.93 24.64
N LYS A 63 0.24 -5.40 25.11
CA LYS A 63 0.32 -4.06 25.70
C LYS A 63 -0.05 -2.98 24.69
N ALA A 64 0.45 -3.09 23.46
CA ALA A 64 0.11 -2.17 22.37
C ALA A 64 -1.40 -2.17 22.06
N GLU A 65 -2.02 -3.34 21.97
CA GLU A 65 -3.47 -3.45 21.77
C GLU A 65 -4.25 -2.82 22.93
N ALA A 66 -3.89 -3.14 24.18
CA ALA A 66 -4.54 -2.57 25.35
C ALA A 66 -4.45 -1.03 25.37
N GLY A 67 -3.28 -0.47 25.02
CA GLY A 67 -3.07 0.97 24.92
C GLY A 67 -3.84 1.64 23.77
N LEU A 68 -4.23 0.89 22.74
CA LEU A 68 -4.94 1.40 21.56
C LEU A 68 -6.38 0.88 21.46
N ALA A 69 -6.93 0.29 22.52
CA ALA A 69 -8.21 -0.41 22.51
C ALA A 69 -9.38 0.45 21.99
N ALA A 70 -9.46 1.73 22.38
CA ALA A 70 -10.50 2.63 21.90
C ALA A 70 -10.38 2.90 20.38
N ARG A 71 -9.15 3.09 19.88
CA ARG A 71 -8.89 3.30 18.44
C ARG A 71 -9.21 2.03 17.65
N LEU A 72 -8.78 0.88 18.16
CA LEU A 72 -9.08 -0.43 17.60
C LEU A 72 -10.59 -0.67 17.51
N ALA A 73 -11.35 -0.39 18.57
CA ALA A 73 -12.81 -0.50 18.56
C ALA A 73 -13.46 0.41 17.50
N SER A 74 -12.95 1.64 17.35
CA SER A 74 -13.44 2.55 16.29
C SER A 74 -13.15 2.01 14.89
N VAL A 75 -11.95 1.46 14.64
CA VAL A 75 -11.61 0.87 13.35
C VAL A 75 -12.47 -0.37 13.08
N ALA A 76 -12.59 -1.27 14.06
CA ALA A 76 -13.43 -2.46 13.96
C ALA A 76 -14.89 -2.12 13.64
N GLY A 77 -15.45 -1.07 14.25
CA GLY A 77 -16.79 -0.58 13.93
C GLY A 77 -16.93 -0.12 12.48
N ARG A 78 -15.90 0.54 11.92
CA ARG A 78 -15.90 0.99 10.51
C ARG A 78 -15.75 -0.17 9.53
N VAL A 79 -14.87 -1.11 9.83
CA VAL A 79 -14.72 -2.36 9.07
C VAL A 79 -16.04 -3.14 9.08
N GLY A 80 -16.69 -3.24 10.24
CA GLY A 80 -18.00 -3.87 10.38
C GLY A 80 -19.09 -3.19 9.53
N ALA A 81 -19.11 -1.86 9.47
CA ALA A 81 -20.04 -1.12 8.62
C ALA A 81 -19.78 -1.37 7.12
N LEU A 82 -18.51 -1.42 6.70
CA LEU A 82 -18.15 -1.77 5.32
C LEU A 82 -18.55 -3.22 4.99
N HIS A 83 -18.36 -4.17 5.90
CA HIS A 83 -18.81 -5.55 5.76
C HIS A 83 -20.32 -5.64 5.56
N ASP A 84 -21.11 -4.96 6.38
CA ASP A 84 -22.56 -4.93 6.23
C ASP A 84 -23.00 -4.33 4.89
N ARG A 85 -22.37 -3.21 4.48
CA ARG A 85 -22.65 -2.57 3.19
C ARG A 85 -22.35 -3.52 2.02
N LEU A 86 -21.20 -4.20 2.02
CA LEU A 86 -20.84 -5.15 0.97
C LEU A 86 -21.74 -6.39 0.94
N LYS A 87 -22.28 -6.80 2.10
CA LYS A 87 -23.24 -7.91 2.19
C LYS A 87 -24.60 -7.56 1.59
N ARG A 88 -25.04 -6.30 1.72
CA ARG A 88 -26.32 -5.81 1.17
C ARG A 88 -26.22 -5.31 -0.27
N GLY A 89 -25.03 -4.93 -0.70
CA GLY A 89 -24.77 -4.37 -2.03
C GLY A 89 -24.68 -5.44 -3.15
N PRO A 90 -24.58 -4.99 -4.41
CA PRO A 90 -24.31 -5.85 -5.56
C PRO A 90 -23.05 -6.70 -5.38
N GLU A 91 -23.07 -7.94 -5.87
CA GLU A 91 -21.94 -8.88 -5.74
C GLU A 91 -20.64 -8.31 -6.35
N GLY A 92 -20.75 -7.55 -7.44
CA GLY A 92 -19.61 -6.94 -8.14
C GLY A 92 -18.85 -5.89 -7.34
N TRP A 93 -19.39 -5.37 -6.23
CA TRP A 93 -18.67 -4.40 -5.38
C TRP A 93 -17.43 -4.98 -4.73
N ARG A 94 -17.48 -6.25 -4.31
CA ARG A 94 -16.31 -6.94 -3.72
C ARG A 94 -15.17 -7.04 -4.72
N HIS A 95 -15.49 -7.46 -5.94
CA HIS A 95 -14.52 -7.53 -7.02
C HIS A 95 -13.97 -6.14 -7.39
N ARG A 96 -14.83 -5.11 -7.45
CA ARG A 96 -14.42 -3.73 -7.68
C ARG A 96 -13.40 -3.24 -6.66
N LEU A 97 -13.66 -3.43 -5.37
CA LEU A 97 -12.75 -3.02 -4.31
C LEU A 97 -11.46 -3.84 -4.33
N ALA A 98 -11.53 -5.14 -4.62
CA ALA A 98 -10.35 -5.99 -4.76
C ALA A 98 -9.42 -5.51 -5.88
N LEU A 99 -9.97 -5.06 -7.02
CA LEU A 99 -9.17 -4.48 -8.11
C LEU A 99 -8.47 -3.18 -7.70
N ILE A 100 -9.15 -2.32 -6.94
CA ILE A 100 -8.59 -1.04 -6.50
C ILE A 100 -7.53 -1.26 -5.44
N GLU A 101 -7.83 -2.05 -4.41
CA GLU A 101 -6.89 -2.38 -3.35
C GLU A 101 -5.63 -3.07 -3.91
N ALA A 102 -5.77 -4.04 -4.83
CA ALA A 102 -4.62 -4.69 -5.45
C ALA A 102 -3.78 -3.73 -6.29
N ALA A 103 -4.41 -2.80 -7.02
CA ALA A 103 -3.70 -1.76 -7.75
C ALA A 103 -2.96 -0.83 -6.78
N ASP A 104 -3.58 -0.40 -5.69
CA ASP A 104 -2.95 0.46 -4.67
C ASP A 104 -1.81 -0.27 -3.93
N LEU A 105 -1.97 -1.55 -3.61
CA LEU A 105 -0.91 -2.39 -3.06
C LEU A 105 0.27 -2.58 -4.03
N SER A 106 0.03 -2.54 -5.35
CA SER A 106 1.11 -2.60 -6.33
C SER A 106 2.06 -1.41 -6.21
N TRP A 107 1.56 -0.23 -5.79
CA TRP A 107 2.42 0.92 -5.50
C TRP A 107 3.26 0.73 -4.24
N PHE A 108 2.71 0.03 -3.24
CA PHE A 108 3.44 -0.29 -2.01
C PHE A 108 4.64 -1.21 -2.28
N VAL A 109 4.48 -2.21 -3.15
CA VAL A 109 5.56 -3.17 -3.47
C VAL A 109 6.50 -2.70 -4.58
N GLY A 110 6.24 -1.54 -5.20
CA GLY A 110 7.07 -0.96 -6.26
C GLY A 110 6.75 -1.42 -7.67
N ASP A 111 5.68 -2.21 -7.87
CA ASP A 111 5.24 -2.69 -9.19
C ASP A 111 4.51 -1.59 -10.00
N HIS A 112 3.86 -0.63 -9.31
CA HIS A 112 3.20 0.54 -9.90
C HIS A 112 2.25 0.22 -11.07
N ILE A 113 1.44 -0.83 -10.92
CA ILE A 113 0.48 -1.28 -11.93
C ILE A 113 -0.81 -0.46 -11.81
N GLY A 114 -1.12 0.30 -12.87
CA GLY A 114 -2.37 1.02 -12.99
C GLY A 114 -3.59 0.10 -13.16
N PRO A 115 -4.78 0.54 -12.70
CA PRO A 115 -6.00 -0.27 -12.79
C PRO A 115 -6.46 -0.54 -14.23
N ASP A 116 -6.04 0.29 -15.19
CA ASP A 116 -6.26 0.10 -16.62
C ASP A 116 -5.50 -1.12 -17.16
N ARG A 117 -4.21 -1.22 -16.84
CA ARG A 117 -3.36 -2.37 -17.22
C ARG A 117 -3.84 -3.65 -16.57
N LEU A 118 -4.17 -3.58 -15.28
CA LEU A 118 -4.70 -4.71 -14.52
C LEU A 118 -6.00 -5.25 -15.13
N ALA A 119 -6.93 -4.37 -15.51
CA ALA A 119 -8.20 -4.75 -16.13
C ALA A 119 -7.99 -5.48 -17.48
N LEU A 120 -7.08 -4.99 -18.33
CA LEU A 120 -6.75 -5.63 -19.60
C LEU A 120 -6.08 -7.01 -19.41
N TRP A 121 -5.15 -7.12 -18.45
CA TRP A 121 -4.48 -8.38 -18.15
C TRP A 121 -5.43 -9.43 -17.59
N ILE A 122 -6.33 -9.05 -16.68
CA ILE A 122 -7.28 -10.01 -16.08
C ILE A 122 -8.31 -10.47 -17.10
N SER A 123 -8.85 -9.55 -17.91
CA SER A 123 -9.93 -9.88 -18.85
C SER A 123 -9.45 -10.55 -20.14
N MET A 124 -8.23 -10.24 -20.60
CA MET A 124 -7.78 -10.64 -21.94
C MET A 124 -6.36 -11.21 -21.99
N ARG A 125 -5.64 -11.29 -20.84
CA ARG A 125 -4.23 -11.69 -20.78
C ARG A 125 -3.32 -10.88 -21.71
N LEU A 126 -3.64 -9.59 -21.90
CA LEU A 126 -2.80 -8.68 -22.65
C LEU A 126 -1.74 -8.05 -21.75
N SER A 127 -0.47 -8.18 -22.14
CA SER A 127 0.66 -7.45 -21.58
C SER A 127 1.37 -6.65 -22.67
N GLY A 128 1.87 -5.47 -22.33
CA GLY A 128 2.74 -4.67 -23.19
C GLY A 128 4.13 -5.29 -23.35
N VAL A 129 4.83 -4.93 -24.43
CA VAL A 129 6.18 -5.47 -24.75
C VAL A 129 7.23 -5.12 -23.67
N GLN A 130 7.02 -4.04 -22.93
CA GLN A 130 7.90 -3.59 -21.83
C GLN A 130 7.32 -3.89 -20.44
N GLU A 131 6.18 -4.57 -20.35
CA GLU A 131 5.53 -4.82 -19.06
C GLU A 131 6.10 -6.07 -18.39
N ASP A 132 6.37 -5.97 -17.08
CA ASP A 132 6.73 -7.11 -16.26
C ASP A 132 5.51 -8.01 -16.06
N THR A 133 5.49 -9.14 -16.78
CA THR A 133 4.45 -10.14 -16.69
C THR A 133 4.39 -10.79 -15.31
N ALA A 134 5.50 -10.82 -14.56
CA ALA A 134 5.53 -11.32 -13.19
C ALA A 134 4.82 -10.35 -12.23
N ALA A 135 5.03 -9.03 -12.38
CA ALA A 135 4.28 -8.02 -11.63
C ALA A 135 2.77 -8.10 -11.90
N LEU A 136 2.35 -8.23 -13.16
CA LEU A 136 0.95 -8.44 -13.54
C LEU A 136 0.38 -9.74 -12.96
N ALA A 137 1.18 -10.81 -12.92
CA ALA A 137 0.79 -12.07 -12.30
C ALA A 137 0.61 -11.93 -10.78
N ARG A 138 1.51 -11.22 -10.07
CA ARG A 138 1.42 -10.93 -8.63
C ARG A 138 0.17 -10.11 -8.30
N VAL A 139 -0.06 -9.00 -9.00
CA VAL A 139 -1.26 -8.17 -8.75
C VAL A 139 -2.54 -8.95 -9.13
N GLY A 140 -2.50 -9.73 -10.21
CA GLY A 140 -3.59 -10.62 -10.57
C GLY A 140 -3.86 -11.72 -9.53
N TRP A 141 -2.83 -12.22 -8.84
CA TRP A 141 -2.96 -13.12 -7.70
C TRP A 141 -3.65 -12.41 -6.52
N ALA A 142 -3.23 -11.19 -6.19
CA ALA A 142 -3.84 -10.39 -5.13
C ALA A 142 -5.34 -10.18 -5.37
N VAL A 143 -5.75 -9.81 -6.59
CA VAL A 143 -7.17 -9.66 -6.94
C VAL A 143 -7.97 -10.94 -6.70
N ARG A 144 -7.44 -12.10 -7.11
CA ARG A 144 -8.13 -13.39 -6.88
C ARG A 144 -8.32 -13.67 -5.40
N ARG A 145 -7.28 -13.44 -4.60
CA ARG A 145 -7.34 -13.66 -3.14
C ARG A 145 -8.20 -12.64 -2.42
N LEU A 146 -8.25 -11.38 -2.85
CA LEU A 146 -9.12 -10.39 -2.22
C LEU A 146 -10.60 -10.56 -2.64
N SER A 147 -10.86 -11.13 -3.82
CA SER A 147 -12.24 -11.32 -4.31
C SER A 147 -12.97 -12.50 -3.66
N GLY A 148 -12.27 -13.53 -3.20
CA GLY A 148 -12.92 -14.73 -2.64
C GLY A 148 -11.98 -15.87 -2.25
N GLY A 149 -12.57 -17.06 -2.10
CA GLY A 149 -11.86 -18.31 -1.80
C GLY A 149 -11.50 -18.51 -0.31
N PRO A 150 -10.92 -19.66 0.03
CA PRO A 150 -10.45 -19.96 1.38
C PRO A 150 -9.49 -18.90 1.92
N GLY A 151 -9.52 -18.67 3.23
CA GLY A 151 -8.61 -17.76 3.91
C GLY A 151 -7.26 -18.39 4.22
N PRO A 152 -6.23 -17.58 4.53
CA PRO A 152 -4.88 -18.05 4.86
C PRO A 152 -4.82 -18.89 6.14
N GLU A 153 -5.81 -18.75 7.04
CA GLU A 153 -5.87 -19.53 8.29
C GLU A 153 -6.28 -20.99 8.07
N VAL A 154 -6.82 -21.35 6.90
CA VAL A 154 -7.19 -22.74 6.58
C VAL A 154 -5.95 -23.52 6.14
N ASP A 155 -5.21 -22.97 5.17
CA ASP A 155 -3.98 -23.53 4.64
C ASP A 155 -3.19 -22.38 4.00
N LEU A 156 -2.09 -21.97 4.64
CA LEU A 156 -1.28 -20.85 4.18
C LEU A 156 -0.55 -21.17 2.86
N SER A 157 -0.09 -22.42 2.70
CA SER A 157 0.62 -22.85 1.49
C SER A 157 -0.30 -22.83 0.27
N ALA A 158 -1.48 -23.42 0.42
CA ALA A 158 -2.51 -23.37 -0.61
C ALA A 158 -3.01 -21.94 -0.87
N PHE A 159 -3.10 -21.10 0.17
CA PHE A 159 -3.47 -19.70 0.01
C PHE A 159 -2.44 -18.93 -0.80
N LEU A 160 -1.14 -19.10 -0.55
CA LEU A 160 -0.10 -18.40 -1.30
C LEU A 160 0.14 -18.97 -2.70
N ASP A 161 -0.38 -20.16 -3.01
CA ASP A 161 0.05 -20.98 -4.17
C ASP A 161 1.55 -21.33 -4.11
N CYS A 162 2.15 -21.32 -2.91
CA CYS A 162 3.55 -21.69 -2.72
C CYS A 162 3.72 -23.20 -2.78
N ARG A 163 4.68 -23.68 -3.57
CA ARG A 163 5.14 -25.07 -3.55
C ARG A 163 6.65 -25.07 -3.55
N ASP A 164 7.24 -25.92 -2.70
CA ASP A 164 8.67 -26.16 -2.74
C ASP A 164 9.04 -26.77 -4.10
N PRO A 165 10.15 -26.33 -4.72
CA PRO A 165 10.64 -26.92 -5.97
C PRO A 165 10.94 -28.41 -5.76
N GLU A 166 10.69 -29.22 -6.80
CA GLU A 166 10.91 -30.68 -6.74
C GLU A 166 12.37 -31.04 -6.40
N ASN A 167 13.33 -30.18 -6.72
CA ASN A 167 14.74 -30.29 -6.39
C ASN A 167 15.15 -29.16 -5.42
N LEU A 168 14.63 -29.19 -4.20
CA LEU A 168 15.12 -28.33 -3.12
C LEU A 168 16.57 -28.75 -2.81
N GLY A 169 17.52 -27.81 -2.88
CA GLY A 169 18.91 -28.10 -2.53
C GLY A 169 19.04 -28.47 -1.05
N ASP A 170 20.05 -29.27 -0.70
CA ASP A 170 20.23 -29.81 0.66
C ASP A 170 20.30 -28.72 1.76
N ASP A 171 20.69 -27.49 1.40
CA ASP A 171 20.79 -26.33 2.31
C ASP A 171 19.53 -25.44 2.32
N ALA A 172 18.55 -25.69 1.46
CA ALA A 172 17.35 -24.87 1.37
C ALA A 172 16.26 -25.41 2.31
N GLU A 173 15.73 -24.52 3.15
CA GLU A 173 14.67 -24.88 4.08
C GLU A 173 13.29 -24.92 3.38
N PRO A 174 12.54 -26.04 3.50
CA PRO A 174 11.19 -26.15 2.96
C PRO A 174 10.28 -25.02 3.43
N PHE A 175 9.40 -24.54 2.56
CA PHE A 175 8.43 -23.49 2.88
C PHE A 175 7.63 -23.80 4.14
N MET A 176 7.18 -25.05 4.31
CA MET A 176 6.39 -25.44 5.49
C MET A 176 7.15 -25.27 6.80
N ASN A 177 8.46 -25.49 6.82
CA ASN A 177 9.28 -25.30 8.01
C ASN A 177 9.41 -23.81 8.32
N ARG A 178 9.68 -22.97 7.31
CA ARG A 178 9.71 -21.50 7.46
C ARG A 178 8.37 -20.94 7.93
N ALA A 179 7.26 -21.41 7.35
CA ALA A 179 5.92 -20.96 7.67
C ALA A 179 5.43 -21.42 9.05
N SER A 180 5.95 -22.54 9.56
CA SER A 180 5.52 -23.10 10.86
C SER A 180 5.69 -22.11 12.02
N GLY A 181 6.84 -21.45 12.12
CA GLY A 181 7.09 -20.48 13.19
C GLY A 181 6.14 -19.28 13.14
N TRP A 182 5.82 -18.80 11.93
CA TRP A 182 4.84 -17.73 11.77
C TRP A 182 3.42 -18.18 12.15
N LEU A 183 3.01 -19.38 11.72
CA LEU A 183 1.70 -19.96 12.02
C LEU A 183 1.51 -20.20 13.52
N ASP A 184 2.53 -20.76 14.18
CA ASP A 184 2.52 -21.02 15.63
C ASP A 184 2.41 -19.71 16.42
N LEU A 185 3.14 -18.67 15.99
CA LEU A 185 3.02 -17.35 16.60
C LEU A 185 1.62 -16.75 16.41
N MET A 186 1.05 -16.86 15.21
CA MET A 186 -0.30 -16.39 14.91
C MET A 186 -1.37 -17.15 15.70
N ALA A 187 -1.18 -18.45 15.93
CA ALA A 187 -2.05 -19.27 16.77
C ALA A 187 -1.96 -18.88 18.26
N ARG A 188 -0.76 -18.59 18.76
CA ARG A 188 -0.54 -18.11 20.15
C ARG A 188 -1.06 -16.69 20.40
N ALA A 189 -1.24 -15.92 19.34
CA ALA A 189 -1.80 -14.58 19.38
C ALA A 189 -3.33 -14.54 19.21
N VAL A 190 -4.04 -15.66 19.39
CA VAL A 190 -5.50 -15.76 19.25
C VAL A 190 -6.27 -14.79 20.16
N ASP A 191 -5.70 -14.40 21.30
CA ASP A 191 -6.29 -13.44 22.24
C ASP A 191 -6.23 -11.99 21.73
N LEU A 192 -5.39 -11.69 20.74
CA LEU A 192 -5.39 -10.38 20.09
C LEU A 192 -6.60 -10.27 19.17
N HIS A 193 -7.13 -9.06 19.05
CA HIS A 193 -8.17 -8.79 18.05
C HIS A 193 -7.64 -9.11 16.63
N PRO A 194 -8.46 -9.66 15.72
CA PRO A 194 -8.01 -10.05 14.38
C PRO A 194 -7.26 -8.95 13.60
N ILE A 195 -7.66 -7.69 13.76
CA ILE A 195 -6.97 -6.52 13.17
C ILE A 195 -5.54 -6.36 13.71
N SER A 196 -5.35 -6.46 15.02
CA SER A 196 -4.03 -6.35 15.65
C SER A 196 -3.17 -7.56 15.33
N ARG A 197 -3.77 -8.76 15.36
CA ARG A 197 -3.12 -10.01 14.97
C ARG A 197 -2.64 -9.98 13.51
N ALA A 198 -3.44 -9.40 12.60
CA ALA A 198 -3.04 -9.18 11.21
C ALA A 198 -1.86 -8.19 11.09
N CYS A 199 -1.88 -7.08 11.85
CA CYS A 199 -0.76 -6.12 11.89
C CYS A 199 0.53 -6.78 12.38
N MET A 200 0.44 -7.57 13.44
CA MET A 200 1.56 -8.35 13.95
C MET A 200 2.09 -9.32 12.90
N GLY A 201 1.22 -10.16 12.33
CA GLY A 201 1.59 -11.14 11.31
C GLY A 201 2.26 -10.50 10.09
N PHE A 202 1.75 -9.36 9.63
CA PHE A 202 2.35 -8.58 8.55
C PHE A 202 3.78 -8.15 8.86
N HIS A 203 4.02 -7.57 10.05
CA HIS A 203 5.35 -7.06 10.41
C HIS A 203 6.36 -8.15 10.78
N LEU A 204 5.89 -9.34 11.15
CA LEU A 204 6.75 -10.49 11.47
C LEU A 204 6.96 -11.43 10.27
N TRP A 205 6.31 -11.16 9.14
CA TRP A 205 6.37 -11.97 7.91
C TRP A 205 7.81 -12.22 7.44
N ASN A 206 8.58 -11.15 7.24
CA ASN A 206 9.97 -11.26 6.77
C ASN A 206 10.89 -11.87 7.84
N LEU A 207 10.61 -11.65 9.12
CA LEU A 207 11.39 -12.25 10.21
C LEU A 207 11.21 -13.77 10.29
N ALA A 208 10.04 -14.27 9.88
CA ALA A 208 9.78 -15.70 9.77
C ALA A 208 10.33 -16.34 8.47
N GLY A 209 11.14 -15.62 7.70
CA GLY A 209 11.72 -16.16 6.46
C GLY A 209 10.71 -16.35 5.33
N LEU A 210 9.50 -15.81 5.45
CA LEU A 210 8.45 -15.82 4.42
C LEU A 210 8.64 -14.73 3.35
N GLY A 211 9.80 -14.05 3.34
CA GLY A 211 10.12 -12.85 2.58
C GLY A 211 10.90 -13.04 1.26
N GLN A 212 10.73 -14.15 0.53
CA GLN A 212 11.32 -14.34 -0.81
C GLN A 212 10.30 -14.30 -1.98
N HIS A 213 10.53 -13.46 -3.00
CA HIS A 213 9.85 -13.35 -4.33
C HIS A 213 8.59 -12.47 -4.51
N GLY A 214 8.38 -11.39 -3.76
CA GLY A 214 7.28 -10.42 -3.99
C GLY A 214 6.41 -10.15 -2.76
N ASP A 215 7.04 -10.28 -1.60
CA ASP A 215 6.49 -10.69 -0.32
C ASP A 215 5.68 -9.63 0.37
N GLY A 216 5.94 -8.36 0.04
CA GLY A 216 5.11 -7.26 0.54
C GLY A 216 3.66 -7.41 0.11
N MET A 217 3.41 -7.95 -1.10
CA MET A 217 2.05 -8.15 -1.62
C MET A 217 1.39 -9.32 -0.91
N GLU A 218 2.10 -10.44 -0.79
CA GLU A 218 1.60 -11.64 -0.12
C GLU A 218 1.31 -11.39 1.36
N ALA A 219 2.22 -10.72 2.07
CA ALA A 219 2.05 -10.33 3.46
C ALA A 219 0.84 -9.39 3.62
N ALA A 220 0.72 -8.36 2.77
CA ALA A 220 -0.38 -7.40 2.86
C ALA A 220 -1.74 -8.05 2.56
N VAL A 221 -1.83 -8.86 1.50
CA VAL A 221 -3.06 -9.58 1.14
C VAL A 221 -3.43 -10.58 2.23
N THR A 222 -2.46 -11.31 2.77
CA THR A 222 -2.67 -12.23 3.91
C THR A 222 -3.21 -11.49 5.13
N ALA A 223 -2.58 -10.36 5.49
CA ALA A 223 -3.01 -9.54 6.61
C ALA A 223 -4.42 -8.94 6.39
N ALA A 224 -4.73 -8.47 5.19
CA ALA A 224 -6.06 -7.97 4.83
C ALA A 224 -7.15 -9.05 5.01
N ARG A 225 -6.84 -10.30 4.64
CA ARG A 225 -7.74 -11.45 4.82
C ARG A 225 -7.90 -11.84 6.30
N ILE A 226 -6.81 -11.84 7.08
CA ILE A 226 -6.86 -12.16 8.52
C ILE A 226 -7.61 -11.08 9.31
N ALA A 227 -7.41 -9.81 8.97
CA ALA A 227 -8.09 -8.69 9.61
C ALA A 227 -9.62 -8.74 9.42
N ALA A 228 -10.09 -9.27 8.29
CA ALA A 228 -11.52 -9.47 8.04
C ALA A 228 -12.11 -10.59 8.91
N GLY A 229 -11.27 -11.53 9.36
CA GLY A 229 -11.64 -12.71 10.12
C GLY A 229 -12.58 -13.64 9.34
N ALA A 230 -13.26 -14.54 10.06
CA ALA A 230 -14.28 -15.44 9.51
C ALA A 230 -15.61 -14.74 9.10
N GLY A 231 -15.58 -13.42 8.88
CA GLY A 231 -16.76 -12.63 8.53
C GLY A 231 -17.41 -13.14 7.24
N ARG A 232 -18.75 -13.28 7.24
CA ARG A 232 -19.52 -13.73 6.06
C ARG A 232 -19.80 -12.61 5.04
N GLY A 233 -19.21 -11.42 5.23
CA GLY A 233 -19.49 -10.18 4.49
C GLY A 233 -18.38 -9.84 3.50
N ALA A 234 -17.45 -8.95 3.89
CA ALA A 234 -16.27 -8.75 3.07
C ALA A 234 -15.23 -9.84 3.35
N VAL A 235 -14.51 -10.16 2.28
CA VAL A 235 -13.48 -11.20 2.25
C VAL A 235 -12.14 -10.65 2.78
N PHE A 236 -11.97 -9.33 2.77
CA PHE A 236 -10.76 -8.62 3.18
C PHE A 236 -11.08 -7.24 3.77
N VAL A 237 -10.13 -6.66 4.49
CA VAL A 237 -10.15 -5.26 4.93
C VAL A 237 -9.20 -4.41 4.08
N PRO A 238 -9.62 -3.25 3.54
CA PRO A 238 -8.73 -2.36 2.79
C PRO A 238 -7.56 -1.87 3.65
N LEU A 239 -6.34 -1.88 3.09
CA LEU A 239 -5.11 -1.45 3.75
C LEU A 239 -4.41 -0.32 2.98
N ALA A 240 -4.50 -0.32 1.65
CA ALA A 240 -3.78 0.61 0.78
C ALA A 240 -4.68 1.65 0.11
N MET A 241 -6.01 1.44 0.09
CA MET A 241 -6.94 2.48 -0.36
C MET A 241 -6.70 3.79 0.42
N GLY A 242 -6.47 4.89 -0.28
CA GLY A 242 -6.14 6.18 0.36
C GLY A 242 -4.69 6.30 0.88
N GLY A 243 -3.83 5.32 0.59
CA GLY A 243 -2.38 5.35 0.80
C GLY A 243 -1.85 4.21 1.68
N SER A 244 -0.64 3.75 1.39
CA SER A 244 0.04 2.63 2.08
C SER A 244 0.81 3.02 3.35
N GLY A 245 0.53 4.20 3.93
CA GLY A 245 1.27 4.72 5.09
C GLY A 245 1.20 3.82 6.33
N GLY A 246 0.11 3.07 6.49
CA GLY A 246 -0.09 2.11 7.58
C GLY A 246 0.79 0.86 7.47
N LEU A 247 1.34 0.56 6.29
CA LEU A 247 2.19 -0.61 6.02
C LEU A 247 3.68 -0.35 6.29
N ARG A 248 4.06 0.89 6.60
CA ARG A 248 5.47 1.26 6.80
C ARG A 248 6.11 0.44 7.92
N ALA A 249 7.25 -0.18 7.64
CA ALA A 249 8.06 -0.85 8.65
C ALA A 249 8.70 0.17 9.64
N GLY A 250 9.08 -0.31 10.83
CA GLY A 250 9.84 0.46 11.83
C GLY A 250 9.08 0.76 13.13
N GLY A 251 9.83 1.16 14.16
CA GLY A 251 9.30 1.47 15.50
C GLY A 251 8.89 0.24 16.33
N PRO A 252 8.54 0.43 17.62
CA PRO A 252 7.98 -0.59 18.50
C PRO A 252 6.56 -1.03 18.06
N PRO A 253 6.03 -2.16 18.58
CA PRO A 253 4.69 -2.66 18.26
C PRO A 253 3.57 -1.61 18.38
N ALA A 254 3.60 -0.75 19.39
CA ALA A 254 2.60 0.30 19.58
C ALA A 254 2.56 1.31 18.41
N ASP A 255 3.71 1.74 17.91
CA ASP A 255 3.80 2.68 16.80
C ASP A 255 3.38 2.06 15.47
N ARG A 256 3.70 0.77 15.28
CA ARG A 256 3.25 -0.01 14.13
C ARG A 256 1.73 -0.16 14.13
N LEU A 257 1.16 -0.61 15.26
CA LEU A 257 -0.28 -0.81 15.41
C LEU A 257 -1.04 0.51 15.28
N SER A 258 -0.53 1.60 15.85
CA SER A 258 -1.12 2.94 15.74
C SER A 258 -1.25 3.39 14.28
N ARG A 259 -0.17 3.29 13.49
CA ARG A 259 -0.17 3.65 12.06
C ARG A 259 -1.02 2.70 11.21
N TRP A 260 -1.00 1.41 11.53
CA TRP A 260 -1.84 0.41 10.89
C TRP A 260 -3.33 0.74 11.05
N LEU A 261 -3.76 1.04 12.27
CA LEU A 261 -5.15 1.43 12.57
C LEU A 261 -5.56 2.72 11.84
N ASP A 262 -4.65 3.69 11.71
CA ASP A 262 -4.90 4.91 10.94
C ASP A 262 -5.03 4.65 9.44
N GLY A 263 -4.12 3.88 8.87
CA GLY A 263 -4.19 3.48 7.47
C GLY A 263 -5.50 2.74 7.18
N MET A 264 -5.85 1.77 8.02
CA MET A 264 -7.08 0.99 7.88
C MET A 264 -8.35 1.84 8.02
N MET A 265 -8.35 2.85 8.91
CA MET A 265 -9.44 3.82 9.03
C MET A 265 -9.62 4.60 7.73
N ILE A 266 -8.53 5.18 7.20
CA ILE A 266 -8.53 5.95 5.95
C ILE A 266 -8.96 5.07 4.78
N ALA A 267 -8.46 3.84 4.70
CA ALA A 267 -8.77 2.90 3.65
C ALA A 267 -10.24 2.44 3.68
N SER A 268 -10.77 2.16 4.87
CA SER A 268 -12.18 1.79 5.05
C SER A 268 -13.12 2.95 4.68
N LEU A 269 -12.78 4.19 5.05
CA LEU A 269 -13.56 5.37 4.67
C LEU A 269 -13.50 5.62 3.16
N SER A 270 -12.33 5.46 2.55
CA SER A 270 -12.13 5.59 1.10
C SER A 270 -12.94 4.54 0.33
N ALA A 271 -12.96 3.31 0.82
CA ALA A 271 -13.78 2.23 0.26
C ALA A 271 -15.28 2.55 0.36
N MET A 272 -15.76 2.96 1.54
CA MET A 272 -17.16 3.34 1.74
C MET A 272 -17.59 4.46 0.79
N ARG A 273 -16.80 5.54 0.72
CA ARG A 273 -17.06 6.66 -0.18
C ARG A 273 -17.11 6.22 -1.63
N HIS A 274 -16.16 5.40 -2.07
CA HIS A 274 -16.17 4.86 -3.43
C HIS A 274 -17.41 4.02 -3.74
N LEU A 275 -17.91 3.25 -2.75
CA LEU A 275 -19.16 2.50 -2.88
C LEU A 275 -20.41 3.42 -2.91
N ASP A 276 -20.41 4.53 -2.19
CA ASP A 276 -21.48 5.52 -2.25
C ASP A 276 -21.50 6.21 -3.63
N ASP A 277 -20.32 6.61 -4.14
CA ASP A 277 -20.20 7.30 -5.42
C ASP A 277 -20.61 6.40 -6.59
N ILE A 278 -20.20 5.11 -6.58
CA ILE A 278 -20.60 4.16 -7.64
C ILE A 278 -22.09 3.80 -7.57
N GLU A 279 -22.69 3.75 -6.39
CA GLU A 279 -24.14 3.53 -6.22
C GLU A 279 -24.93 4.72 -6.78
N ALA A 280 -24.53 5.95 -6.42
CA ALA A 280 -25.12 7.17 -6.94
C ALA A 280 -25.00 7.24 -8.48
N TRP A 281 -23.83 6.87 -9.01
CA TRP A 281 -23.64 6.75 -10.45
C TRP A 281 -24.56 5.69 -11.07
N ALA A 282 -24.70 4.51 -10.46
CA ALA A 282 -25.52 3.43 -10.99
C ALA A 282 -27.01 3.79 -11.09
N MET A 283 -27.53 4.54 -10.10
CA MET A 283 -28.91 5.06 -10.12
C MET A 283 -29.11 6.12 -11.22
N ARG A 284 -28.16 7.04 -11.37
CA ARG A 284 -28.18 8.03 -12.45
C ARG A 284 -28.12 7.37 -13.83
N ALA A 285 -27.23 6.40 -13.99
CA ALA A 285 -27.09 5.65 -15.23
C ALA A 285 -28.37 4.87 -15.56
N ASP A 286 -29.04 4.25 -14.57
CA ASP A 286 -30.34 3.58 -14.78
C ASP A 286 -31.38 4.50 -15.40
N THR A 287 -31.52 5.69 -14.81
CA THR A 287 -32.53 6.67 -15.19
C THR A 287 -32.28 7.18 -16.61
N GLU A 288 -31.04 7.54 -16.90
CA GLU A 288 -30.63 8.02 -18.24
C GLU A 288 -30.76 6.92 -19.30
N MET A 289 -30.45 5.67 -18.96
CA MET A 289 -30.52 4.52 -19.87
C MET A 289 -31.94 4.00 -20.09
N ALA A 290 -32.94 4.44 -19.33
CA ALA A 290 -34.32 3.95 -19.44
C ALA A 290 -34.93 3.97 -20.86
N PRO A 291 -34.60 4.94 -21.75
CA PRO A 291 -35.08 4.93 -23.14
C PRO A 291 -34.38 3.92 -24.05
N LEU A 292 -33.23 3.36 -23.64
CA LEU A 292 -32.47 2.41 -24.44
C LEU A 292 -33.11 1.03 -24.39
N SER A 293 -33.22 0.39 -25.54
CA SER A 293 -33.76 -0.96 -25.66
C SER A 293 -32.64 -2.01 -25.80
N GLY A 294 -32.99 -3.26 -25.48
CA GLY A 294 -32.10 -4.41 -25.63
C GLY A 294 -31.29 -4.74 -24.36
N LYS A 295 -30.45 -5.77 -24.48
CA LYS A 295 -29.72 -6.35 -23.34
C LYS A 295 -28.36 -5.70 -23.07
N THR A 296 -27.81 -4.98 -24.05
CA THR A 296 -26.46 -4.37 -23.95
C THR A 296 -26.37 -3.23 -22.94
N PRO A 297 -27.30 -2.25 -22.89
CA PRO A 297 -27.22 -1.18 -21.89
C PRO A 297 -27.18 -1.66 -20.43
N PRO A 298 -28.11 -2.52 -19.96
CA PRO A 298 -28.06 -2.99 -18.57
C PRO A 298 -26.85 -3.88 -18.28
N ALA A 299 -26.39 -4.69 -19.25
CA ALA A 299 -25.16 -5.47 -19.11
C ALA A 299 -23.91 -4.58 -18.99
N LEU A 300 -23.81 -3.54 -19.82
CA LEU A 300 -22.72 -2.57 -19.76
C LEU A 300 -22.70 -1.82 -18.43
N ARG A 301 -23.88 -1.43 -17.91
CA ARG A 301 -23.98 -0.83 -16.57
C ARG A 301 -23.45 -1.78 -15.50
N ALA A 302 -23.87 -3.05 -15.52
CA ALA A 302 -23.39 -4.04 -14.55
C ALA A 302 -21.85 -4.18 -14.58
N VAL A 303 -21.26 -4.25 -15.78
CA VAL A 303 -19.80 -4.29 -15.94
C VAL A 303 -19.14 -3.03 -15.36
N LEU A 304 -19.69 -1.84 -15.58
CA LEU A 304 -19.14 -0.58 -15.04
C LEU A 304 -19.29 -0.45 -13.51
N ILE A 305 -20.29 -1.11 -12.91
CA ILE A 305 -20.41 -1.23 -11.44
C ILE A 305 -19.30 -2.14 -10.91
N GLU A 306 -19.07 -3.28 -11.56
CA GLU A 306 -18.11 -4.28 -11.10
C GLU A 306 -16.64 -3.91 -11.40
N TRP A 307 -16.37 -3.26 -12.54
CA TRP A 307 -15.01 -2.97 -12.99
C TRP A 307 -14.71 -1.46 -12.90
N PRO A 308 -13.62 -1.05 -12.22
CA PRO A 308 -13.24 0.36 -12.11
C PRO A 308 -12.98 1.04 -13.46
N LEU A 309 -12.46 0.27 -14.43
CA LEU A 309 -12.11 0.69 -15.78
C LEU A 309 -12.47 -0.41 -16.77
N VAL A 310 -12.90 -0.01 -17.96
CA VAL A 310 -13.30 -0.94 -19.03
C VAL A 310 -12.76 -0.48 -20.39
N SER A 311 -12.50 -1.45 -21.27
CA SER A 311 -12.27 -1.21 -22.70
C SER A 311 -13.42 -1.78 -23.52
N ALA A 312 -13.55 -1.35 -24.77
CA ALA A 312 -14.47 -1.97 -25.72
C ALA A 312 -14.22 -3.49 -25.90
N PRO A 313 -12.97 -3.99 -26.05
CA PRO A 313 -12.74 -5.43 -26.14
C PRO A 313 -13.07 -6.22 -24.90
N MET A 314 -12.68 -5.71 -23.75
CA MET A 314 -13.01 -6.31 -22.48
C MET A 314 -14.54 -6.39 -22.29
N THR A 315 -15.25 -5.31 -22.60
CA THR A 315 -16.71 -5.27 -22.43
C THR A 315 -17.42 -6.22 -23.39
N GLU A 316 -16.96 -6.39 -24.63
CA GLU A 316 -17.50 -7.41 -25.55
C GLU A 316 -17.40 -8.81 -24.94
N ILE A 317 -16.25 -9.16 -24.37
CA ILE A 317 -16.03 -10.45 -23.72
C ILE A 317 -16.94 -10.60 -22.49
N LEU A 318 -16.98 -9.60 -21.62
CA LEU A 318 -17.72 -9.65 -20.35
C LEU A 318 -19.24 -9.64 -20.54
N THR A 319 -19.75 -8.94 -21.57
CA THR A 319 -21.19 -8.83 -21.83
C THR A 319 -21.71 -9.84 -22.85
N GLY A 320 -20.83 -10.45 -23.65
CA GLY A 320 -21.19 -11.27 -24.81
C GLY A 320 -21.86 -10.50 -25.96
N ALA A 321 -21.93 -9.16 -25.89
CA ALA A 321 -22.50 -8.32 -26.93
C ALA A 321 -21.46 -8.00 -28.01
N SER A 322 -21.89 -7.79 -29.26
CA SER A 322 -20.97 -7.49 -30.36
C SER A 322 -20.18 -6.19 -30.12
N ARG A 323 -18.94 -6.15 -30.61
CA ARG A 323 -18.07 -4.98 -30.52
C ARG A 323 -18.75 -3.67 -30.93
N ALA A 324 -19.50 -3.69 -32.03
CA ALA A 324 -20.20 -2.52 -32.54
C ALA A 324 -21.34 -2.07 -31.62
N ALA A 325 -22.05 -3.00 -30.96
CA ALA A 325 -23.06 -2.65 -29.96
C ALA A 325 -22.41 -2.02 -28.72
N VAL A 326 -21.31 -2.60 -28.24
CA VAL A 326 -20.53 -2.08 -27.10
C VAL A 326 -20.03 -0.66 -27.39
N GLN A 327 -19.37 -0.44 -28.53
CA GLN A 327 -18.82 0.87 -28.89
C GLN A 327 -19.89 1.96 -29.02
N ARG A 328 -21.04 1.62 -29.62
CA ARG A 328 -22.19 2.56 -29.71
C ARG A 328 -22.69 2.96 -28.32
N ASN A 329 -22.82 2.00 -27.40
CA ASN A 329 -23.28 2.28 -26.04
C ASN A 329 -22.24 3.06 -25.24
N LEU A 330 -20.94 2.73 -25.34
CA LEU A 330 -19.87 3.50 -24.70
C LEU A 330 -19.85 4.95 -25.20
N SER A 331 -19.95 5.16 -26.50
CA SER A 331 -19.99 6.52 -27.09
C SER A 331 -21.22 7.30 -26.61
N TRP A 332 -22.36 6.63 -26.48
CA TRP A 332 -23.58 7.24 -25.96
C TRP A 332 -23.44 7.65 -24.49
N LEU A 333 -22.84 6.79 -23.65
CA LEU A 333 -22.59 7.09 -22.25
C LEU A 333 -21.60 8.23 -22.06
N GLU A 334 -20.55 8.26 -22.88
CA GLU A 334 -19.55 9.32 -22.87
C GLU A 334 -20.17 10.67 -23.25
N ALA A 335 -21.00 10.70 -24.31
CA ALA A 335 -21.73 11.90 -24.72
C ALA A 335 -22.72 12.41 -23.65
N ARG A 336 -23.23 11.52 -22.79
CA ARG A 336 -24.09 11.86 -21.64
C ARG A 336 -23.31 12.18 -20.35
N GLY A 337 -21.98 12.14 -20.40
CA GLY A 337 -21.12 12.37 -19.23
C GLY A 337 -21.20 11.29 -18.15
N LEU A 338 -21.79 10.13 -18.46
CA LEU A 338 -21.90 9.02 -17.52
C LEU A 338 -20.57 8.26 -17.38
N ILE A 339 -19.79 8.22 -18.44
CA ILE A 339 -18.41 7.71 -18.40
C ILE A 339 -17.48 8.77 -18.98
N ARG A 340 -16.19 8.65 -18.65
CA ARG A 340 -15.13 9.44 -19.25
C ARG A 340 -13.98 8.57 -19.70
N GLU A 341 -13.41 8.89 -20.83
CA GLU A 341 -12.13 8.31 -21.25
C GLU A 341 -11.00 8.73 -20.31
N VAL A 342 -10.13 7.79 -19.97
CA VAL A 342 -8.98 7.99 -19.05
C VAL A 342 -7.65 7.73 -19.75
N THR A 343 -7.69 7.17 -20.96
CA THR A 343 -6.49 6.84 -21.74
C THR A 343 -5.87 8.02 -22.47
N GLY A 344 -4.53 8.05 -22.48
CA GLY A 344 -3.71 8.84 -23.40
C GLY A 344 -3.45 8.09 -24.72
N GLN A 345 -2.25 8.20 -25.29
CA GLN A 345 -1.87 7.58 -26.60
C GLN A 345 -1.73 6.03 -26.58
N GLY A 346 -2.44 5.33 -25.71
CA GLY A 346 -2.42 3.87 -25.64
C GLY A 346 -3.15 3.18 -26.80
N ARG A 347 -2.83 1.91 -27.06
CA ARG A 347 -3.45 1.09 -28.12
C ARG A 347 -4.96 0.86 -27.91
N TYR A 348 -5.41 0.90 -26.66
CA TYR A 348 -6.81 0.70 -26.28
C TYR A 348 -7.33 1.95 -25.59
N ARG A 349 -8.53 2.40 -25.98
CA ARG A 349 -9.27 3.41 -25.22
C ARG A 349 -9.90 2.76 -23.99
N MET A 350 -9.78 3.42 -22.83
CA MET A 350 -10.31 2.98 -21.55
C MET A 350 -11.26 4.02 -20.99
N TRP A 351 -12.39 3.57 -20.46
CA TRP A 351 -13.39 4.41 -19.84
C TRP A 351 -13.58 4.03 -18.38
N ARG A 352 -13.90 5.03 -17.55
CA ARG A 352 -14.38 4.84 -16.17
C ARG A 352 -15.71 5.54 -15.97
N ALA A 353 -16.48 5.06 -14.99
CA ALA A 353 -17.63 5.78 -14.49
C ALA A 353 -17.23 7.18 -13.99
N THR A 354 -18.07 8.17 -14.29
CA THR A 354 -17.94 9.54 -13.77
C THR A 354 -18.52 9.57 -12.36
N ILE A 355 -17.67 9.16 -11.41
CA ILE A 355 -17.86 9.21 -9.95
C ILE A 355 -17.01 10.31 -9.34
#